data_AF-A0A225M7T3-F1
#
_entry.id   AF-A0A225M7T3-F1
#
_cell.length_a   1.000
_cell.length_b   1.000
_cell.length_c   1.000
_cell.angle_alpha   90.00
_cell.angle_beta   90.00
_cell.angle_gamma   90.00
#
_symmetry.space_group_name_H-M   'P 1'
#
loop_
_entity.id
_entity.type
_entity.pdbx_description
1 polymer ?
#
loop_
_entity_poly.entity_id
_entity_poly.type
_entity_poly.pdbx_seq_one_letter_code
_entity_poly.pdbx_strand_id
1 'polypeptide(L)'
;MPPHRRPALLSSLCSNPQNLWRAGKYLVLAATLALAGCATNNAKNQYAQLSSTHELRDNYLSRTQADPLGAYINDEDSDDLDEDTKDILFATSSHSSPQSVATPGASKAFASTALNFLGIRYRYGGDTPNTGFDCSGLVGYAAEKSLGLKLPRSAAGLAREGEFVPRDELRKGDLVFFNTLGRRYSHVGIYLGNHKFVHAPHRGSVVRIEDMNGTYWKKHYTGGRRLVAYAGGIDDSKPAIRAEPRSTTHTHTARSVSHAKHSAAPRARHVASTHTTHAAHAKSSHVVARKPAHKRR
;
A
#
# COMPACT_ATOMS: atom_id res chain seq x y z
N MET A 1 -46.87 -7.06 75.60
CA MET A 1 -46.22 -7.95 76.58
C MET A 1 -45.52 -9.09 75.84
N PRO A 2 -44.26 -9.41 76.16
CA PRO A 2 -43.42 -10.45 75.52
C PRO A 2 -43.51 -11.78 76.30
N PRO A 3 -42.64 -12.82 76.13
CA PRO A 3 -41.62 -13.15 75.11
C PRO A 3 -41.81 -14.59 74.52
N HIS A 4 -40.91 -15.07 73.65
CA HIS A 4 -40.24 -16.39 73.71
C HIS A 4 -39.51 -16.71 72.38
N ARG A 5 -38.17 -16.66 72.41
CA ARG A 5 -37.20 -17.78 72.48
C ARG A 5 -36.79 -18.31 71.10
N ARG A 6 -35.55 -17.98 70.73
CA ARG A 6 -34.74 -18.66 69.72
C ARG A 6 -34.48 -20.12 70.13
N PRO A 7 -34.19 -21.00 69.16
CA PRO A 7 -33.12 -21.96 69.33
C PRO A 7 -32.02 -21.74 68.29
N ALA A 8 -30.79 -21.68 68.78
CA ALA A 8 -29.62 -21.98 68.00
C ALA A 8 -29.53 -23.51 67.87
N LEU A 9 -29.36 -24.03 66.65
CA LEU A 9 -28.71 -25.32 66.47
C LEU A 9 -27.55 -25.16 65.50
N LEU A 10 -26.39 -25.40 66.10
CA LEU A 10 -25.08 -25.60 65.55
C LEU A 10 -25.03 -26.72 64.52
N SER A 11 -24.21 -26.48 63.49
CA SER A 11 -23.25 -27.41 62.87
C SER A 11 -23.70 -28.80 62.46
N SER A 12 -23.68 -29.08 61.15
CA SER A 12 -22.81 -30.13 60.60
C SER A 12 -22.89 -30.13 59.07
N LEU A 13 -21.94 -29.49 58.41
CA LEU A 13 -21.59 -29.82 57.03
C LEU A 13 -20.08 -29.98 57.00
N CYS A 14 -19.70 -31.21 57.33
CA CYS A 14 -18.37 -31.76 57.14
C CYS A 14 -18.01 -31.61 55.66
N SER A 15 -17.17 -30.62 55.35
CA SER A 15 -16.49 -30.50 54.07
C SER A 15 -15.49 -31.65 53.95
N ASN A 16 -15.89 -32.70 53.23
CA ASN A 16 -15.07 -33.87 52.93
C ASN A 16 -13.90 -33.49 51.99
N PRO A 17 -12.63 -33.55 52.44
CA PRO A 17 -11.48 -33.10 51.65
C PRO A 17 -11.12 -34.03 50.48
N GLN A 18 -11.78 -35.17 50.31
CA GLN A 18 -11.42 -36.15 49.28
C GLN A 18 -12.01 -35.89 47.89
N ASN A 19 -13.04 -35.04 47.77
CA ASN A 19 -13.63 -34.70 46.47
C ASN A 19 -12.94 -33.51 45.77
N LEU A 20 -12.19 -32.69 46.50
CA LEU A 20 -11.46 -31.55 45.94
C LEU A 20 -10.23 -31.98 45.13
N TRP A 21 -9.63 -33.13 45.45
CA TRP A 21 -8.45 -33.63 44.74
C TRP A 21 -8.78 -34.32 43.41
N ARG A 22 -10.01 -34.82 43.25
CA ARG A 22 -10.51 -35.35 41.97
C ARG A 22 -10.96 -34.24 41.03
N ALA A 23 -11.64 -33.22 41.53
CA ALA A 23 -12.07 -32.06 40.71
C ALA A 23 -10.88 -31.26 40.15
N GLY A 24 -9.79 -31.11 40.92
CA GLY A 24 -8.58 -30.41 40.44
C GLY A 24 -7.87 -31.11 39.28
N LYS A 25 -7.88 -32.45 39.22
CA LYS A 25 -7.23 -33.20 38.13
C LYS A 25 -7.96 -33.06 36.80
N TYR A 26 -9.29 -32.99 36.80
CA TYR A 26 -10.06 -32.79 35.57
C TYR A 26 -9.99 -31.35 35.04
N LEU A 27 -9.81 -30.36 35.92
CA LEU A 27 -9.67 -28.96 35.52
C LEU A 27 -8.31 -28.69 34.84
N VAL A 28 -7.25 -29.37 35.27
CA VAL A 28 -5.93 -29.32 34.60
C VAL A 28 -5.92 -30.09 33.27
N LEU A 29 -6.64 -31.22 33.16
CA LEU A 29 -6.75 -31.97 31.91
C LEU A 29 -7.58 -31.21 30.84
N ALA A 30 -8.63 -30.49 31.24
CA ALA A 30 -9.41 -29.67 30.31
C ALA A 30 -8.64 -28.43 29.80
N ALA A 31 -7.78 -27.84 30.63
CA ALA A 31 -6.96 -26.69 30.25
C ALA A 31 -5.85 -27.04 29.24
N THR A 32 -5.34 -28.28 29.25
CA THR A 32 -4.28 -28.71 28.32
C THR A 32 -4.81 -29.03 26.91
N LEU A 33 -6.06 -29.45 26.76
CA LEU A 33 -6.71 -29.61 25.46
C LEU A 33 -7.12 -28.29 24.79
N ALA A 34 -7.27 -27.20 25.55
CA ALA A 34 -7.62 -25.89 25.01
C ALA A 34 -6.43 -25.12 24.40
N LEU A 35 -5.19 -25.41 24.81
CA LEU A 35 -4.00 -24.74 24.27
C LEU A 35 -3.48 -25.34 22.94
N ALA A 36 -3.96 -26.51 22.51
CA ALA A 36 -3.61 -27.09 21.20
C ALA A 36 -4.44 -26.52 20.03
N GLY A 37 -5.47 -25.70 20.30
CA GLY A 37 -6.41 -25.21 19.27
C GLY A 37 -5.99 -23.95 18.49
N CYS A 38 -4.97 -23.21 18.94
CA CYS A 38 -4.70 -21.87 18.41
C CYS A 38 -3.82 -21.82 17.15
N ALA A 39 -3.16 -22.92 16.76
CA ALA A 39 -2.26 -22.92 15.60
C ALA A 39 -2.93 -23.31 14.26
N THR A 40 -4.10 -23.96 14.27
CA THR A 40 -4.67 -24.57 13.05
C THR A 40 -5.61 -23.64 12.26
N ASN A 41 -6.15 -22.61 12.90
CA ASN A 41 -7.11 -21.69 12.26
C ASN A 41 -6.43 -20.72 11.27
N ASN A 42 -5.17 -20.35 11.52
CA ASN A 42 -4.42 -19.46 10.64
C ASN A 42 -4.06 -20.16 9.32
N ALA A 43 -3.62 -21.43 9.37
CA ALA A 43 -3.27 -22.20 8.18
C ALA A 43 -4.50 -22.46 7.28
N LYS A 44 -5.65 -22.81 7.85
CA LYS A 44 -6.90 -23.01 7.11
C LYS A 44 -7.39 -21.72 6.45
N ASN A 45 -7.35 -20.61 7.18
CA ASN A 45 -7.73 -19.30 6.63
C ASN A 45 -6.77 -18.88 5.51
N GLN A 46 -5.46 -19.10 5.65
CA GLN A 46 -4.50 -18.76 4.60
C GLN A 46 -4.66 -19.64 3.35
N TYR A 47 -4.94 -20.93 3.51
CA TYR A 47 -5.17 -21.83 2.37
C TYR A 47 -6.43 -21.45 1.57
N ALA A 48 -7.53 -21.18 2.28
CA ALA A 48 -8.78 -20.73 1.67
C ALA A 48 -8.63 -19.35 0.98
N GLN A 49 -7.82 -18.46 1.55
CA GLN A 49 -7.49 -17.20 0.89
C GLN A 49 -6.67 -17.42 -0.37
N LEU A 50 -5.59 -18.20 -0.29
CA LEU A 50 -4.72 -18.47 -1.43
C LEU A 50 -5.52 -19.08 -2.60
N SER A 51 -6.38 -20.08 -2.33
CA SER A 51 -7.22 -20.69 -3.38
C SER A 51 -8.16 -19.68 -4.04
N SER A 52 -8.86 -18.85 -3.25
CA SER A 52 -9.76 -17.84 -3.80
C SER A 52 -9.02 -16.77 -4.62
N THR A 53 -7.81 -16.39 -4.21
CA THR A 53 -6.99 -15.43 -4.97
C THR A 53 -6.51 -16.02 -6.28
N HIS A 54 -6.11 -17.30 -6.30
CA HIS A 54 -5.74 -17.99 -7.53
C HIS A 54 -6.93 -18.09 -8.49
N GLU A 55 -8.12 -18.43 -8.02
CA GLU A 55 -9.32 -18.45 -8.87
C GLU A 55 -9.64 -17.09 -9.49
N LEU A 56 -9.56 -16.01 -8.69
CA LEU A 56 -9.78 -14.64 -9.19
C LEU A 56 -8.73 -14.23 -10.23
N ARG A 57 -7.46 -14.57 -9.96
CA ARG A 57 -6.36 -14.35 -10.89
C ARG A 57 -6.60 -15.11 -12.18
N ASP A 58 -6.85 -16.41 -12.11
CA ASP A 58 -6.95 -17.28 -13.28
C ASP A 58 -8.19 -16.90 -14.15
N ASN A 59 -9.29 -16.47 -13.52
CA ASN A 59 -10.42 -15.87 -14.23
C ASN A 59 -10.06 -14.52 -14.90
N TYR A 60 -9.27 -13.68 -14.24
CA TYR A 60 -8.78 -12.43 -14.84
C TYR A 60 -7.85 -12.71 -16.04
N LEU A 61 -6.90 -13.64 -15.91
CA LEU A 61 -5.95 -14.01 -16.97
C LEU A 61 -6.68 -14.61 -18.18
N SER A 62 -7.59 -15.56 -17.96
CA SER A 62 -8.38 -16.19 -19.03
C SER A 62 -9.26 -15.20 -19.79
N ARG A 63 -9.82 -14.20 -19.11
CA ARG A 63 -10.66 -13.18 -19.76
C ARG A 63 -9.86 -12.12 -20.51
N THR A 64 -8.63 -11.85 -20.07
CA THR A 64 -7.75 -10.84 -20.68
C THR A 64 -6.76 -11.42 -21.68
N GLN A 65 -6.71 -12.76 -21.84
CA GLN A 65 -5.72 -13.50 -22.63
C GLN A 65 -4.28 -13.08 -22.31
N ALA A 66 -4.06 -12.46 -21.16
CA ALA A 66 -2.75 -12.08 -20.68
C ALA A 66 -2.27 -13.23 -19.81
N ASP A 67 -1.14 -13.85 -20.14
CA ASP A 67 -0.36 -14.62 -19.16
C ASP A 67 0.88 -13.81 -18.79
N PRO A 68 0.74 -12.84 -17.87
CA PRO A 68 1.85 -12.07 -17.40
C PRO A 68 2.80 -12.97 -16.61
N LEU A 69 2.28 -13.92 -15.81
CA LEU A 69 3.07 -14.77 -14.92
C LEU A 69 4.04 -15.65 -15.70
N GLY A 70 3.59 -16.26 -16.80
CA GLY A 70 4.46 -17.00 -17.73
C GLY A 70 5.60 -16.15 -18.26
N ALA A 71 5.36 -14.89 -18.62
CA ALA A 71 6.45 -13.97 -18.99
C ALA A 71 7.40 -13.63 -17.81
N TYR A 72 6.92 -13.62 -16.56
CA TYR A 72 7.83 -13.47 -15.40
C TYR A 72 8.69 -14.70 -15.14
N ILE A 73 8.14 -15.89 -15.39
CA ILE A 73 8.81 -17.17 -15.11
C ILE A 73 9.79 -17.50 -16.25
N ASN A 74 9.40 -17.27 -17.51
CA ASN A 74 10.21 -17.62 -18.68
C ASN A 74 11.34 -16.63 -18.99
N ASP A 75 11.43 -15.49 -18.28
CA ASP A 75 12.59 -14.59 -18.33
C ASP A 75 13.76 -15.11 -17.45
N GLU A 76 13.61 -16.28 -16.80
CA GLU A 76 14.74 -17.06 -16.28
C GLU A 76 15.22 -18.02 -17.40
N ASP A 77 16.52 -18.02 -17.67
CA ASP A 77 17.29 -19.01 -18.47
C ASP A 77 17.57 -18.73 -19.96
N SER A 78 18.21 -17.61 -20.34
CA SER A 78 19.05 -17.67 -21.57
C SER A 78 20.38 -16.91 -21.62
N ASP A 79 20.65 -15.87 -20.82
CA ASP A 79 21.82 -15.02 -21.14
C ASP A 79 22.95 -14.91 -20.09
N ASP A 80 22.85 -15.44 -18.86
CA ASP A 80 23.93 -15.25 -17.85
C ASP A 80 24.17 -16.46 -16.91
N LEU A 81 24.25 -17.69 -17.46
CA LEU A 81 24.87 -18.81 -16.72
C LEU A 81 26.23 -19.13 -17.35
N ASP A 82 27.21 -18.29 -17.06
CA ASP A 82 28.62 -18.65 -17.24
C ASP A 82 28.90 -19.95 -16.47
N GLU A 83 29.48 -20.91 -17.16
CA GLU A 83 29.80 -22.28 -16.71
C GLU A 83 30.86 -22.33 -15.57
N ASP A 84 31.22 -21.17 -14.99
CA ASP A 84 32.29 -21.00 -14.01
C ASP A 84 31.81 -20.90 -12.54
N THR A 85 30.50 -20.94 -12.28
CA THR A 85 29.96 -20.75 -10.92
C THR A 85 29.99 -22.00 -10.02
N LYS A 86 30.44 -23.15 -10.53
CA LYS A 86 30.58 -24.38 -9.72
C LYS A 86 31.68 -24.28 -8.65
N ASP A 87 32.57 -23.30 -8.75
CA ASP A 87 33.67 -23.12 -7.79
C ASP A 87 33.33 -22.16 -6.62
N ILE A 88 32.18 -21.47 -6.64
CA ILE A 88 31.80 -20.50 -5.60
C ILE A 88 31.06 -21.18 -4.42
N LEU A 89 30.77 -22.47 -4.50
CA LEU A 89 30.09 -23.20 -3.42
C LEU A 89 30.99 -23.49 -2.19
N PHE A 90 32.28 -23.10 -2.21
CA PHE A 90 33.21 -23.42 -1.12
C PHE A 90 34.01 -22.24 -0.52
N ALA A 91 33.84 -21.01 -1.02
CA ALA A 91 34.56 -19.85 -0.48
C ALA A 91 33.65 -19.01 0.43
N THR A 92 33.39 -19.52 1.63
CA THR A 92 32.85 -18.69 2.71
C THR A 92 33.92 -17.76 3.26
N SER A 93 33.48 -16.62 3.80
CA SER A 93 34.18 -15.79 4.79
C SER A 93 35.16 -14.75 4.27
N SER A 94 34.62 -13.63 3.80
CA SER A 94 35.27 -12.33 4.02
C SER A 94 34.23 -11.25 4.29
N HIS A 95 34.33 -10.70 5.50
CA HIS A 95 33.52 -9.61 6.02
C HIS A 95 33.59 -8.41 5.08
N SER A 96 32.48 -8.13 4.40
CA SER A 96 32.24 -6.87 3.70
C SER A 96 30.93 -6.28 4.22
N SER A 97 30.98 -5.00 4.56
CA SER A 97 29.90 -4.18 5.12
C SER A 97 28.53 -4.45 4.48
N PRO A 98 27.41 -4.31 5.21
CA PRO A 98 26.08 -4.49 4.65
C PRO A 98 25.79 -3.35 3.66
N GLN A 99 26.20 -3.51 2.41
CA GLN A 99 25.62 -2.74 1.33
C GLN A 99 24.21 -3.28 1.12
N SER A 100 23.26 -2.36 1.29
CA SER A 100 21.85 -2.56 1.06
C SER A 100 21.66 -2.70 -0.45
N VAL A 101 21.90 -3.90 -0.98
CA VAL A 101 21.60 -4.26 -2.36
C VAL A 101 20.23 -4.93 -2.33
N ALA A 102 19.27 -4.35 -3.05
CA ALA A 102 18.05 -5.06 -3.37
C ALA A 102 18.44 -6.27 -4.24
N THR A 103 18.56 -7.45 -3.64
CA THR A 103 18.93 -8.66 -4.36
C THR A 103 17.94 -8.87 -5.52
N PRO A 104 18.39 -9.13 -6.76
CA PRO A 104 17.50 -9.30 -7.92
C PRO A 104 16.35 -10.28 -7.68
N GLY A 105 16.63 -11.38 -6.96
CA GLY A 105 15.61 -12.37 -6.56
C GLY A 105 14.52 -11.81 -5.65
N ALA A 106 14.86 -10.91 -4.71
CA ALA A 106 13.88 -10.30 -3.82
C ALA A 106 12.93 -9.36 -4.58
N SER A 107 13.48 -8.55 -5.51
CA SER A 107 12.67 -7.65 -6.34
C SER A 107 11.73 -8.41 -7.28
N LYS A 108 12.19 -9.54 -7.84
CA LYS A 108 11.35 -10.45 -8.64
C LYS A 108 10.25 -11.09 -7.79
N ALA A 109 10.58 -11.59 -6.59
CA ALA A 109 9.60 -12.15 -5.66
C ALA A 109 8.52 -11.14 -5.24
N PHE A 110 8.91 -9.87 -5.09
CA PHE A 110 7.97 -8.79 -4.80
C PHE A 110 7.00 -8.54 -5.96
N ALA A 111 7.52 -8.42 -7.17
CA ALA A 111 6.69 -8.27 -8.37
C ALA A 111 5.77 -9.49 -8.58
N SER A 112 6.28 -10.71 -8.44
CA SER A 112 5.49 -11.93 -8.63
C SER A 112 4.40 -12.10 -7.57
N THR A 113 4.69 -11.73 -6.31
CA THR A 113 3.71 -11.75 -5.22
C THR A 113 2.52 -10.85 -5.54
N ALA A 114 2.76 -9.67 -6.12
CA ALA A 114 1.68 -8.75 -6.50
C ALA A 114 0.76 -9.32 -7.60
N LEU A 115 1.28 -10.16 -8.49
CA LEU A 115 0.51 -10.80 -9.57
C LEU A 115 -0.49 -11.84 -9.06
N ASN A 116 -0.27 -12.40 -7.86
CA ASN A 116 -1.23 -13.31 -7.23
C ASN A 116 -2.55 -12.62 -6.86
N PHE A 117 -2.59 -11.29 -6.88
CA PHE A 117 -3.76 -10.50 -6.49
C PHE A 117 -4.56 -9.93 -7.67
N LEU A 118 -4.23 -10.30 -8.91
CA LEU A 118 -5.00 -9.87 -10.08
C LEU A 118 -6.48 -10.26 -9.95
N GLY A 119 -7.37 -9.37 -10.42
CA GLY A 119 -8.82 -9.57 -10.33
C GLY A 119 -9.44 -9.19 -8.99
N ILE A 120 -8.67 -8.97 -7.93
CA ILE A 120 -9.20 -8.50 -6.63
C ILE A 120 -9.71 -7.06 -6.76
N ARG A 121 -10.86 -6.76 -6.16
CA ARG A 121 -11.51 -5.45 -6.28
C ARG A 121 -10.71 -4.34 -5.61
N TYR A 122 -10.80 -3.14 -6.18
CA TYR A 122 -10.33 -1.94 -5.53
C TYR A 122 -11.22 -1.58 -4.33
N ARG A 123 -10.59 -1.28 -3.19
CA ARG A 123 -11.23 -0.68 -2.01
C ARG A 123 -10.34 0.43 -1.47
N TYR A 124 -10.89 1.64 -1.35
CA TYR A 124 -10.16 2.75 -0.72
C TYR A 124 -9.82 2.42 0.73
N GLY A 125 -8.55 2.56 1.12
CA GLY A 125 -8.05 2.15 2.43
C GLY A 125 -7.85 0.63 2.57
N GLY A 126 -8.16 -0.16 1.55
CA GLY A 126 -8.01 -1.61 1.56
C GLY A 126 -6.56 -2.04 1.43
N ASP A 127 -6.17 -3.05 2.19
CA ASP A 127 -4.81 -3.61 2.27
C ASP A 127 -4.82 -5.14 2.44
N THR A 128 -5.94 -5.79 2.15
CA THR A 128 -6.05 -7.26 2.26
C THR A 128 -6.81 -7.86 1.09
N PRO A 129 -6.50 -9.11 0.68
CA PRO A 129 -7.22 -9.78 -0.41
C PRO A 129 -8.74 -9.86 -0.18
N ASN A 130 -9.16 -10.18 1.03
CA ASN A 130 -10.57 -10.35 1.40
C ASN A 130 -11.39 -9.07 1.25
N THR A 131 -10.81 -7.93 1.64
CA THR A 131 -11.53 -6.66 1.63
C THR A 131 -11.30 -5.88 0.35
N GLY A 132 -10.28 -6.25 -0.43
CA GLY A 132 -9.81 -5.50 -1.58
C GLY A 132 -8.65 -4.57 -1.25
N PHE A 133 -8.07 -4.01 -2.30
CA PHE A 133 -6.85 -3.20 -2.20
C PHE A 133 -7.07 -1.77 -2.70
N ASP A 134 -6.41 -0.79 -2.08
CA ASP A 134 -6.02 0.44 -2.77
C ASP A 134 -4.60 0.32 -3.34
N CYS A 135 -4.16 1.34 -4.09
CA CYS A 135 -2.86 1.30 -4.77
C CYS A 135 -1.69 1.06 -3.80
N SER A 136 -1.67 1.78 -2.68
CA SER A 136 -0.66 1.65 -1.64
C SER A 136 -0.81 0.39 -0.79
N GLY A 137 -2.04 -0.07 -0.58
CA GLY A 137 -2.33 -1.29 0.18
C GLY A 137 -1.86 -2.54 -0.55
N LEU A 138 -2.01 -2.59 -1.89
CA LEU A 138 -1.43 -3.67 -2.70
C LEU A 138 0.09 -3.72 -2.55
N VAL A 139 0.77 -2.57 -2.66
CA VAL A 139 2.22 -2.45 -2.51
C VAL A 139 2.67 -2.89 -1.12
N GLY A 140 2.04 -2.36 -0.07
CA GLY A 140 2.38 -2.70 1.31
C GLY A 140 2.19 -4.18 1.60
N TYR A 141 1.07 -4.76 1.18
CA TYR A 141 0.79 -6.19 1.39
C TYR A 141 1.78 -7.08 0.66
N ALA A 142 2.08 -6.79 -0.61
CA ALA A 142 3.05 -7.56 -1.38
C ALA A 142 4.46 -7.44 -0.77
N ALA A 143 4.87 -6.25 -0.32
CA ALA A 143 6.18 -6.03 0.29
C ALA A 143 6.30 -6.75 1.65
N GLU A 144 5.25 -6.73 2.47
CA GLU A 144 5.23 -7.47 3.73
C GLU A 144 5.34 -8.98 3.50
N LYS A 145 4.63 -9.51 2.49
CA LYS A 145 4.61 -10.95 2.20
C LYS A 145 5.88 -11.49 1.55
N SER A 146 6.53 -10.71 0.70
CA SER A 146 7.69 -11.17 -0.08
C SER A 146 9.03 -10.69 0.48
N LEU A 147 9.06 -9.49 1.04
CA LEU A 147 10.28 -8.84 1.52
C LEU A 147 10.33 -8.72 3.05
N GLY A 148 9.22 -8.99 3.75
CA GLY A 148 9.11 -8.76 5.20
C GLY A 148 9.12 -7.27 5.59
N LEU A 149 8.93 -6.36 4.63
CA LEU A 149 9.03 -4.91 4.86
C LEU A 149 7.68 -4.30 5.23
N LYS A 150 7.65 -3.52 6.31
CA LYS A 150 6.50 -2.68 6.66
C LYS A 150 6.67 -1.29 6.05
N LEU A 151 5.86 -1.01 5.04
CA LEU A 151 5.94 0.25 4.30
C LEU A 151 4.88 1.27 4.75
N PRO A 152 5.12 2.58 4.53
CA PRO A 152 4.11 3.61 4.76
C PRO A 152 2.82 3.36 3.98
N ARG A 153 1.66 3.63 4.60
CA ARG A 153 0.35 3.35 4.00
C ARG A 153 -0.06 4.25 2.84
N SER A 154 0.68 5.31 2.52
CA SER A 154 0.30 6.24 1.45
C SER A 154 1.32 6.21 0.30
N ALA A 155 0.84 6.40 -0.93
CA ALA A 155 1.70 6.52 -2.11
C ALA A 155 2.77 7.61 -1.97
N ALA A 156 2.43 8.76 -1.38
CA ALA A 156 3.39 9.82 -1.09
C ALA A 156 4.43 9.42 -0.02
N GLY A 157 4.02 8.60 0.98
CA GLY A 157 4.94 8.00 1.93
C GLY A 157 5.92 7.05 1.26
N LEU A 158 5.40 6.13 0.45
CA LEU A 158 6.20 5.19 -0.36
C LEU A 158 7.20 5.90 -1.28
N ALA A 159 6.84 7.05 -1.84
CA ALA A 159 7.73 7.83 -2.69
C ALA A 159 8.94 8.45 -1.96
N ARG A 160 8.98 8.36 -0.62
CA ARG A 160 10.13 8.74 0.22
C ARG A 160 10.94 7.53 0.69
N GLU A 161 10.49 6.32 0.36
CA GLU A 161 11.22 5.09 0.61
C GLU A 161 12.04 4.69 -0.61
N GLY A 162 13.22 4.14 -0.33
CA GLY A 162 14.12 3.65 -1.36
C GLY A 162 14.82 4.74 -2.18
N GLU A 163 15.57 4.30 -3.19
CA GLU A 163 16.39 5.15 -4.04
C GLU A 163 15.60 5.64 -5.26
N PHE A 164 15.95 6.80 -5.80
CA PHE A 164 15.40 7.27 -7.08
C PHE A 164 15.87 6.39 -8.22
N VAL A 165 14.95 6.03 -9.11
CA VAL A 165 15.25 5.29 -10.34
C VAL A 165 14.75 6.09 -11.54
N PRO A 166 15.63 6.45 -12.49
CA PRO A 166 15.25 6.97 -13.80
C PRO A 166 14.30 6.02 -14.54
N ARG A 167 13.45 6.54 -15.44
CA ARG A 167 12.42 5.73 -16.11
C ARG A 167 13.01 4.61 -16.98
N ASP A 168 14.13 4.88 -17.61
CA ASP A 168 14.92 4.01 -18.47
C ASP A 168 15.73 2.95 -17.69
N GLU A 169 15.95 3.16 -16.40
CA GLU A 169 16.66 2.24 -15.50
C GLU A 169 15.71 1.39 -14.63
N LEU A 170 14.40 1.46 -14.89
CA LEU A 170 13.39 0.71 -14.15
C LEU A 170 13.61 -0.80 -14.32
N ARG A 171 13.67 -1.49 -13.19
CA ARG A 171 13.80 -2.94 -13.07
C ARG A 171 12.57 -3.54 -12.39
N LYS A 172 12.31 -4.82 -12.67
CA LYS A 172 11.22 -5.56 -12.05
C LYS A 172 11.27 -5.41 -10.53
N GLY A 173 10.13 -5.09 -9.91
CA GLY A 173 10.03 -4.82 -8.48
C GLY A 173 10.20 -3.35 -8.08
N ASP A 174 10.64 -2.46 -8.98
CA ASP A 174 10.66 -1.02 -8.69
C ASP A 174 9.23 -0.47 -8.56
N LEU A 175 9.04 0.51 -7.68
CA LEU A 175 7.78 1.23 -7.56
C LEU A 175 7.72 2.33 -8.62
N VAL A 176 6.58 2.42 -9.31
CA VAL A 176 6.29 3.48 -10.28
C VAL A 176 5.15 4.35 -9.79
N PHE A 177 5.33 5.67 -9.88
CA PHE A 177 4.39 6.63 -9.29
C PHE A 177 3.74 7.54 -10.33
N PHE A 178 2.48 7.91 -10.07
CA PHE A 178 1.70 8.74 -10.98
C PHE A 178 0.90 9.85 -10.27
N ASN A 179 0.56 10.90 -11.01
CA ASN A 179 -0.35 11.98 -10.62
C ASN A 179 -1.75 11.76 -11.22
N THR A 180 -2.59 10.94 -10.58
CA THR A 180 -3.98 10.68 -10.98
C THR A 180 -5.00 11.51 -10.19
N LEU A 181 -4.59 12.11 -9.06
CA LEU A 181 -5.47 12.90 -8.18
C LEU A 181 -5.07 14.39 -8.09
N GLY A 182 -4.39 14.93 -9.11
CA GLY A 182 -3.99 16.34 -9.16
C GLY A 182 -2.82 16.73 -8.24
N ARG A 183 -2.13 15.76 -7.64
CA ARG A 183 -0.92 15.97 -6.84
C ARG A 183 0.14 14.91 -7.15
N ARG A 184 1.41 15.27 -7.01
CA ARG A 184 2.53 14.36 -7.26
C ARG A 184 2.47 13.14 -6.32
N TYR A 185 2.82 11.96 -6.83
CA TYR A 185 2.82 10.70 -6.07
C TYR A 185 1.45 10.31 -5.48
N SER A 186 0.36 10.63 -6.18
CA SER A 186 -0.99 10.28 -5.76
C SER A 186 -1.38 8.83 -6.01
N HIS A 187 -0.66 8.14 -6.89
CA HIS A 187 -0.88 6.74 -7.27
C HIS A 187 0.45 6.00 -7.35
N VAL A 188 0.42 4.69 -7.08
CA VAL A 188 1.59 3.82 -7.13
C VAL A 188 1.23 2.48 -7.77
N GLY A 189 2.21 1.85 -8.41
CA GLY A 189 2.18 0.47 -8.85
C GLY A 189 3.56 -0.17 -8.78
N ILE A 190 3.62 -1.48 -9.05
CA ILE A 190 4.86 -2.26 -9.02
C ILE A 190 5.25 -2.54 -10.47
N TYR A 191 6.48 -2.16 -10.82
CA TYR A 191 7.03 -2.34 -12.15
C TYR A 191 7.33 -3.80 -12.42
N LEU A 192 7.04 -4.17 -13.66
CA LEU A 192 6.87 -5.53 -14.11
C LEU A 192 7.84 -5.82 -15.29
N GLY A 193 8.60 -4.82 -15.73
CA GLY A 193 9.38 -4.92 -16.97
C GLY A 193 8.53 -4.60 -18.20
N ASN A 194 9.17 -4.38 -19.34
CA ASN A 194 8.50 -4.15 -20.63
C ASN A 194 7.43 -3.06 -20.58
N HIS A 195 7.70 -1.99 -19.83
CA HIS A 195 6.79 -0.87 -19.56
C HIS A 195 5.47 -1.27 -18.90
N LYS A 196 5.35 -2.49 -18.39
CA LYS A 196 4.16 -2.95 -17.65
C LYS A 196 4.30 -2.64 -16.17
N PHE A 197 3.16 -2.55 -15.50
CA PHE A 197 3.08 -2.43 -14.05
C PHE A 197 1.75 -2.99 -13.54
N VAL A 198 1.76 -3.54 -12.33
CA VAL A 198 0.55 -3.98 -11.62
C VAL A 198 0.13 -2.93 -10.60
N HIS A 199 -1.17 -2.67 -10.51
CA HIS A 199 -1.73 -1.69 -9.57
C HIS A 199 -3.20 -1.97 -9.24
N ALA A 200 -3.71 -1.31 -8.20
CA ALA A 200 -5.15 -1.19 -7.92
C ALA A 200 -5.61 0.25 -8.29
N PRO A 201 -6.26 0.47 -9.45
CA PRO A 201 -6.42 1.81 -10.05
C PRO A 201 -7.41 2.73 -9.32
N HIS A 202 -8.68 2.31 -9.20
CA HIS A 202 -9.74 3.14 -8.63
C HIS A 202 -11.01 2.31 -8.33
N ARG A 203 -11.98 2.93 -7.65
CA ARG A 203 -13.29 2.32 -7.34
C ARG A 203 -13.97 1.78 -8.59
N GLY A 204 -14.59 0.61 -8.48
CA GLY A 204 -15.25 -0.07 -9.60
C GLY A 204 -14.30 -0.85 -10.52
N SER A 205 -12.99 -0.81 -10.25
CA SER A 205 -11.99 -1.62 -10.96
C SER A 205 -11.43 -2.72 -10.05
N VAL A 206 -10.56 -3.54 -10.65
CA VAL A 206 -9.80 -4.60 -10.00
C VAL A 206 -8.30 -4.34 -10.13
N VAL A 207 -7.51 -5.04 -9.33
CA VAL A 207 -6.05 -5.15 -9.50
C VAL A 207 -5.79 -5.72 -10.89
N ARG A 208 -4.98 -5.02 -11.68
CA ARG A 208 -4.72 -5.34 -13.07
C ARG A 208 -3.33 -4.86 -13.51
N ILE A 209 -2.96 -5.26 -14.72
CA ILE A 209 -1.72 -4.83 -15.37
C ILE A 209 -2.05 -3.78 -16.42
N GLU A 210 -1.26 -2.73 -16.46
CA GLU A 210 -1.36 -1.70 -17.50
C GLU A 210 0.01 -1.34 -18.07
N ASP A 211 0.00 -0.63 -19.19
CA ASP A 211 1.19 -0.19 -19.90
C ASP A 211 1.48 1.29 -19.61
N MET A 212 2.68 1.57 -19.11
CA MET A 212 3.19 2.91 -18.81
C MET A 212 3.36 3.79 -20.05
N ASN A 213 3.45 3.20 -21.24
CA ASN A 213 3.51 3.90 -22.52
C ASN A 213 2.12 4.26 -23.05
N GLY A 214 1.05 3.73 -22.46
CA GLY A 214 -0.31 4.18 -22.74
C GLY A 214 -0.47 5.67 -22.47
N THR A 215 -1.20 6.39 -23.33
CA THR A 215 -1.29 7.87 -23.34
C THR A 215 -1.59 8.46 -21.96
N TYR A 216 -2.49 7.83 -21.21
CA TYR A 216 -2.83 8.25 -19.84
C TYR A 216 -1.61 8.11 -18.90
N TRP A 217 -1.06 6.92 -18.73
CA TRP A 217 0.05 6.67 -17.80
C TRP A 217 1.33 7.41 -18.15
N LYS A 218 1.61 7.53 -19.46
CA LYS A 218 2.76 8.30 -19.95
C LYS A 218 2.70 9.75 -19.49
N LYS A 219 1.51 10.39 -19.59
CA LYS A 219 1.28 11.77 -19.15
C LYS A 219 1.33 11.92 -17.63
N HIS A 220 0.89 10.90 -16.89
CA HIS A 220 0.75 10.98 -15.44
C HIS A 220 1.98 10.49 -14.66
N TYR A 221 3.02 9.97 -15.31
CA TYR A 221 4.22 9.45 -14.64
C TYR A 221 4.98 10.54 -13.87
N THR A 222 5.37 10.24 -12.62
CA THR A 222 6.02 11.20 -11.70
C THR A 222 7.35 10.73 -11.09
N GLY A 223 7.73 9.46 -11.26
CA GLY A 223 9.02 8.93 -10.84
C GLY A 223 9.02 7.43 -10.53
N GLY A 224 10.22 6.88 -10.34
CA GLY A 224 10.49 5.50 -9.91
C GLY A 224 11.22 5.45 -8.56
N ARG A 225 10.97 4.39 -7.77
CA ARG A 225 11.73 4.08 -6.55
C ARG A 225 12.13 2.62 -6.48
N ARG A 226 13.37 2.34 -6.07
CA ARG A 226 13.83 0.98 -5.75
C ARG A 226 13.83 0.80 -4.24
N LEU A 227 13.04 -0.16 -3.75
CA LEU A 227 13.04 -0.52 -2.34
C LEU A 227 14.37 -1.21 -2.02
N VAL A 228 15.03 -0.75 -0.97
CA VAL A 228 16.27 -1.35 -0.51
C VAL A 228 15.95 -2.21 0.71
N ALA A 229 16.09 -3.52 0.57
CA ALA A 229 15.87 -4.45 1.66
C ALA A 229 17.06 -4.34 2.62
N TYR A 230 16.87 -3.64 3.74
CA TYR A 230 17.86 -3.65 4.81
C TYR A 230 17.82 -5.04 5.47
N ALA A 231 18.81 -5.87 5.14
CA ALA A 231 19.09 -7.12 5.86
C ALA A 231 19.66 -6.80 7.25
N GLY A 232 18.80 -6.28 8.13
CA GLY A 232 19.15 -5.90 9.49
C GLY A 232 17.88 -5.44 10.20
N GLY A 233 17.48 -6.18 11.23
CA GLY A 233 16.28 -5.89 12.02
C GLY A 233 16.25 -4.45 12.55
N ILE A 234 15.03 -3.98 12.81
CA ILE A 234 14.63 -2.77 13.56
C ILE A 234 15.84 -1.95 14.03
N ASP A 235 16.30 -1.06 13.16
CA ASP A 235 17.12 0.07 13.56
C ASP A 235 16.20 1.29 13.65
N ASP A 236 15.81 1.64 14.88
CA ASP A 236 15.03 2.85 15.19
C ASP A 236 15.81 4.15 14.88
N SER A 237 17.01 4.05 14.31
CA SER A 237 17.91 5.18 14.00
C SER A 237 17.71 5.82 12.62
N LYS A 238 16.62 5.57 11.88
CA LYS A 238 16.30 6.44 10.73
C LYS A 238 15.83 7.78 11.30
N PRO A 239 16.63 8.87 11.26
CA PRO A 239 16.10 10.15 11.70
C PRO A 239 15.06 10.53 10.66
N ALA A 240 13.84 10.79 11.12
CA ALA A 240 12.90 11.56 10.34
C ALA A 240 13.67 12.79 9.82
N ILE A 241 13.84 12.90 8.51
CA ILE A 241 14.40 14.12 7.91
C ILE A 241 13.44 15.23 8.30
N ARG A 242 13.81 15.91 9.38
CA ARG A 242 13.14 17.07 9.94
C ARG A 242 13.23 18.10 8.84
N ALA A 243 12.08 18.50 8.31
CA ALA A 243 11.99 19.75 7.58
C ALA A 243 12.51 20.84 8.53
N GLU A 244 13.71 21.32 8.25
CA GLU A 244 14.31 22.48 8.89
C GLU A 244 13.33 23.67 8.77
N PRO A 245 12.80 24.24 9.87
CA PRO A 245 12.23 25.56 9.81
C PRO A 245 13.37 26.56 9.65
N ARG A 246 13.40 27.21 8.49
CA ARG A 246 14.27 28.34 8.18
C ARG A 246 14.20 29.37 9.32
N SER A 247 15.27 29.44 10.10
CA SER A 247 15.49 30.46 11.11
C SER A 247 15.79 31.79 10.40
N THR A 248 14.87 32.75 10.47
CA THR A 248 15.15 34.16 10.19
C THR A 248 14.92 34.95 11.47
N THR A 249 15.97 35.03 12.29
CA THR A 249 16.05 36.00 13.39
C THR A 249 16.65 37.29 12.83
N HIS A 250 15.80 38.28 12.55
CA HIS A 250 16.23 39.67 12.47
C HIS A 250 16.00 40.31 13.83
N THR A 251 17.06 40.43 14.62
CA THR A 251 17.11 41.29 15.80
C THR A 251 17.77 42.61 15.38
N HIS A 252 17.01 43.70 15.31
CA HIS A 252 17.58 45.04 15.41
C HIS A 252 16.82 45.84 16.46
N THR A 253 17.59 46.18 17.48
CA THR A 253 17.32 46.95 18.68
C THR A 253 16.66 48.30 18.42
N ALA A 254 15.68 48.63 19.26
CA ALA A 254 15.03 49.92 19.32
C ALA A 254 15.96 51.02 19.87
N ARG A 255 15.90 52.22 19.26
CA ARG A 255 16.27 53.47 19.93
C ARG A 255 15.33 54.60 19.47
N SER A 256 14.72 55.25 20.44
CA SER A 256 13.74 56.33 20.35
C SER A 256 14.37 57.69 20.05
N VAL A 257 13.71 58.53 19.24
CA VAL A 257 13.55 59.98 19.49
C VAL A 257 12.45 60.62 18.60
N SER A 258 11.45 61.21 19.27
CA SER A 258 10.81 62.53 19.09
C SER A 258 10.35 63.10 17.73
N HIS A 259 9.06 63.49 17.72
CA HIS A 259 8.43 64.72 17.17
C HIS A 259 8.25 64.88 15.64
N ALA A 260 7.00 64.91 15.17
CA ALA A 260 6.32 66.14 14.68
C ALA A 260 4.96 65.84 13.99
N LYS A 261 4.04 66.79 14.15
CA LYS A 261 2.63 66.83 13.68
C LYS A 261 2.51 66.97 12.15
N HIS A 262 1.37 66.52 11.59
CA HIS A 262 0.47 67.19 10.61
C HIS A 262 -0.43 66.10 9.96
N SER A 263 -1.72 66.02 10.28
CA SER A 263 -2.89 66.79 9.79
C SER A 263 -3.62 66.11 8.63
N ALA A 264 -4.95 66.09 8.74
CA ALA A 264 -6.00 65.94 7.71
C ALA A 264 -6.41 64.53 7.20
N ALA A 265 -7.53 64.06 7.75
CA ALA A 265 -8.62 63.36 7.03
C ALA A 265 -9.48 64.42 6.24
N PRO A 266 -10.54 64.11 5.45
CA PRO A 266 -11.35 62.87 5.43
C PRO A 266 -12.01 62.40 4.09
N ARG A 267 -12.58 61.18 4.14
CA ARG A 267 -13.86 60.64 3.57
C ARG A 267 -14.28 60.86 2.11
N ALA A 268 -14.68 59.74 1.45
CA ALA A 268 -16.03 59.44 0.86
C ALA A 268 -15.95 58.10 0.07
N ARG A 269 -16.66 57.01 0.39
CA ARG A 269 -18.01 56.56 -0.06
C ARG A 269 -18.38 56.88 -1.52
N HIS A 270 -18.62 55.83 -2.33
CA HIS A 270 -19.81 55.55 -3.18
C HIS A 270 -19.50 54.38 -4.16
N VAL A 271 -20.21 53.24 -4.11
CA VAL A 271 -21.45 52.86 -4.84
C VAL A 271 -21.22 52.26 -6.24
N ALA A 272 -22.02 51.24 -6.53
CA ALA A 272 -21.99 50.21 -7.59
C ALA A 272 -22.38 50.65 -9.02
N SER A 273 -22.06 49.80 -10.01
CA SER A 273 -22.95 49.24 -11.08
C SER A 273 -22.06 48.53 -12.14
N THR A 274 -22.16 47.25 -12.46
CA THR A 274 -23.11 46.50 -13.33
C THR A 274 -23.39 47.07 -14.73
N HIS A 275 -23.33 46.15 -15.71
CA HIS A 275 -23.64 46.22 -17.16
C HIS A 275 -22.54 46.85 -18.02
N THR A 276 -21.96 46.17 -19.02
CA THR A 276 -22.62 45.84 -20.30
C THR A 276 -21.71 44.92 -21.12
N THR A 277 -22.19 43.77 -21.62
CA THR A 277 -21.63 43.15 -22.83
C THR A 277 -22.74 42.66 -23.75
N HIS A 278 -22.47 42.90 -25.03
CA HIS A 278 -23.42 42.99 -26.13
C HIS A 278 -23.89 41.63 -26.67
N ALA A 279 -25.03 41.72 -27.37
CA ALA A 279 -25.80 40.69 -28.03
C ALA A 279 -25.08 39.90 -29.15
N ALA A 280 -25.47 38.63 -29.22
CA ALA A 280 -25.94 37.86 -30.38
C ALA A 280 -25.25 38.01 -31.76
N HIS A 281 -24.71 36.88 -32.23
CA HIS A 281 -24.87 36.49 -33.63
C HIS A 281 -25.10 34.98 -33.77
N ALA A 282 -26.23 34.62 -34.38
CA ALA A 282 -26.61 33.29 -34.78
C ALA A 282 -25.98 32.95 -36.14
N LYS A 283 -25.66 31.68 -36.39
CA LYS A 283 -25.87 31.02 -37.68
C LYS A 283 -25.85 29.49 -37.53
N SER A 284 -26.98 28.91 -37.95
CA SER A 284 -27.31 27.51 -38.14
C SER A 284 -26.59 26.93 -39.36
N SER A 285 -26.28 25.62 -39.35
CA SER A 285 -26.37 24.74 -40.53
C SER A 285 -26.29 23.26 -40.13
N HIS A 286 -27.42 22.57 -40.34
CA HIS A 286 -27.57 21.11 -40.45
C HIS A 286 -26.68 20.52 -41.55
N VAL A 287 -26.08 19.34 -41.33
CA VAL A 287 -25.97 18.28 -42.35
C VAL A 287 -26.05 16.90 -41.68
N VAL A 288 -27.08 16.14 -42.08
CA VAL A 288 -27.28 14.71 -41.85
C VAL A 288 -26.66 13.95 -43.03
N ALA A 289 -25.94 12.86 -42.79
CA ALA A 289 -25.62 11.90 -43.86
C ALA A 289 -25.56 10.46 -43.35
N ARG A 290 -26.10 9.56 -44.18
CA ARG A 290 -26.65 8.23 -43.90
C ARG A 290 -25.64 7.10 -44.07
N LYS A 291 -25.90 6.00 -43.37
CA LYS A 291 -25.34 4.64 -43.50
C LYS A 291 -25.89 3.92 -44.74
N PRO A 292 -25.14 3.03 -45.42
CA PRO A 292 -25.73 1.98 -46.25
C PRO A 292 -25.50 0.59 -45.65
N ALA A 293 -26.53 -0.25 -45.80
CA ALA A 293 -26.57 -1.66 -45.47
C ALA A 293 -26.07 -2.51 -46.66
N HIS A 294 -25.25 -3.52 -46.40
CA HIS A 294 -24.90 -4.55 -47.37
C HIS A 294 -25.72 -5.81 -47.10
N LYS A 295 -26.54 -6.20 -48.07
CA LYS A 295 -27.34 -7.44 -48.11
C LYS A 295 -26.51 -8.54 -48.78
N ARG A 296 -26.47 -9.71 -48.14
CA ARG A 296 -25.87 -10.95 -48.62
C ARG A 296 -26.66 -11.51 -49.83
N ARG A 297 -25.95 -12.16 -50.74
CA ARG A 297 -26.46 -13.21 -51.63
C ARG A 297 -26.12 -14.56 -51.02
#